data_AF-A0A7W0MIU7-F1
#
_entry.id   AF-A0A7W0MIU7-F1
#
_cell.length_a   1.000
_cell.length_b   1.000
_cell.length_c   1.000
_cell.angle_alpha   90.00
_cell.angle_beta   90.00
_cell.angle_gamma   90.00
#
_symmetry.space_group_name_H-M   'P 1'
#
loop_
_entity.id
_entity.type
_entity.pdbx_description
1 polymer ?
#
loop_
_entity_poly.entity_id
_entity_poly.type
_entity_poly.pdbx_seq_one_letter_code
_entity_poly.pdbx_strand_id
1 'polypeptide(L)'
;MKRRSTFAILAFIVTTLFATNAGAQHGYRLEKQINFAAGQSSAVVKGRIADEQETHEYKFKAREGQRVEVRVTSRNTDMSFILTDAGDERIGDAALKTRNWEGELTATGEYRILVHALSGKGRYALFVTIK
;
A
#
# COMPACT_ATOMS: atom_id res chain seq x y z
N MET A 1 18.66 46.08 56.81
CA MET A 1 17.19 46.01 56.99
C MET A 1 16.55 45.48 55.71
N LYS A 2 15.55 44.60 55.88
CA LYS A 2 14.74 43.90 54.87
C LYS A 2 14.19 44.89 53.81
N ARG A 3 14.03 44.52 52.53
CA ARG A 3 12.94 43.68 52.02
C ARG A 3 13.32 43.00 50.69
N ARG A 4 12.89 41.74 50.60
CA ARG A 4 13.03 40.81 49.46
C ARG A 4 12.00 41.13 48.39
N SER A 5 12.34 40.93 47.11
CA SER A 5 11.38 40.53 46.06
C SER A 5 12.16 39.96 44.86
N THR A 6 12.05 38.64 44.73
CA THR A 6 12.49 37.78 43.63
C THR A 6 11.73 38.09 42.35
N PHE A 7 12.43 38.26 41.22
CA PHE A 7 11.85 38.11 39.89
C PHE A 7 12.52 36.92 39.20
N ALA A 8 11.76 35.83 39.08
CA ALA A 8 12.10 34.67 38.28
C ALA A 8 11.94 35.04 36.80
N ILE A 9 13.03 34.95 36.03
CA ILE A 9 12.97 35.09 34.57
C ILE A 9 12.61 33.72 34.01
N LEU A 10 11.35 33.60 33.59
CA LEU A 10 10.80 32.44 32.90
C LEU A 10 11.42 32.37 31.49
N ALA A 11 12.21 31.33 31.23
CA ALA A 11 12.73 31.05 29.89
C ALA A 11 11.58 30.50 29.02
N PHE A 12 11.15 31.27 28.04
CA PHE A 12 10.12 30.88 27.07
C PHE A 12 10.79 30.03 25.97
N ILE A 13 10.96 28.73 26.23
CA ILE A 13 11.38 27.76 25.22
C ILE A 13 10.15 27.44 24.37
N VAL A 14 10.06 28.04 23.18
CA VAL A 14 9.09 27.67 22.15
C VAL A 14 9.65 26.46 21.41
N THR A 15 9.33 25.26 21.89
CA THR A 15 9.50 24.03 21.10
C THR A 15 8.33 23.92 20.13
N THR A 16 8.49 24.41 18.91
CA THR A 16 7.59 24.07 17.80
C THR A 16 7.73 22.59 17.47
N LEU A 17 6.81 21.77 17.98
CA LEU A 17 6.54 20.44 17.41
C LEU A 17 5.97 20.63 16.02
N PHE A 18 6.79 20.49 14.99
CA PHE A 18 6.30 20.14 13.67
C PHE A 18 5.83 18.68 13.76
N ALA A 19 4.56 18.47 14.09
CA ALA A 19 3.89 17.23 13.72
C ALA A 19 3.88 17.22 12.18
N THR A 20 4.82 16.50 11.57
CA THR A 20 4.75 16.23 10.14
C THR A 20 3.51 15.37 9.95
N ASN A 21 2.45 15.99 9.43
CA ASN A 21 1.27 15.26 8.98
C ASN A 21 1.72 14.30 7.88
N ALA A 22 2.03 13.06 8.25
CA ALA A 22 2.32 11.96 7.33
C ALA A 22 1.08 11.52 6.51
N GLY A 23 -0.03 12.27 6.60
CA GLY A 23 -1.29 11.97 5.92
C GLY A 23 -1.54 12.75 4.62
N ALA A 24 -0.61 13.61 4.16
CA ALA A 24 -0.88 14.53 3.04
C ALA A 24 -0.29 14.08 1.69
N GLN A 25 -0.24 12.78 1.41
CA GLN A 25 0.23 12.28 0.11
C GLN A 25 -0.64 11.21 -0.56
N HIS A 26 -1.76 10.79 0.03
CA HIS A 26 -2.47 9.65 -0.55
C HIS A 26 -3.70 10.09 -1.33
N GLY A 27 -3.61 9.93 -2.65
CA GLY A 27 -4.77 9.76 -3.49
C GLY A 27 -5.74 8.74 -2.87
N TYR A 28 -7.00 8.83 -3.26
CA TYR A 28 -8.07 8.10 -2.60
C TYR A 28 -7.81 6.58 -2.69
N ARG A 29 -7.67 5.96 -1.52
CA ARG A 29 -7.30 4.54 -1.39
C ARG A 29 -8.46 3.69 -0.92
N LEU A 30 -8.77 2.68 -1.71
CA LEU A 30 -9.77 1.67 -1.37
C LEU A 30 -9.07 0.38 -0.94
N GLU A 31 -9.21 0.02 0.33
CA GLU A 31 -8.61 -1.20 0.89
C GLU A 31 -9.58 -2.38 0.87
N LYS A 32 -9.12 -3.56 0.44
CA LYS A 32 -9.91 -4.80 0.38
C LYS A 32 -9.08 -6.03 0.75
N GLN A 33 -9.65 -6.92 1.56
CA GLN A 33 -9.05 -8.23 1.81
C GLN A 33 -9.37 -9.20 0.67
N ILE A 34 -8.37 -9.91 0.16
CA ILE A 34 -8.54 -11.08 -0.70
C ILE A 34 -8.63 -12.32 0.20
N ASN A 35 -9.78 -12.99 0.09
CA ASN A 35 -10.01 -14.29 0.71
C ASN A 35 -10.13 -15.34 -0.39
N PHE A 36 -9.35 -16.40 -0.28
CA PHE A 36 -9.46 -17.56 -1.16
C PHE A 36 -10.64 -18.41 -0.73
N ALA A 37 -11.43 -18.90 -1.69
CA ALA A 37 -12.52 -19.84 -1.38
C ALA A 37 -11.94 -21.14 -0.80
N ALA A 38 -12.73 -21.88 -0.02
CA ALA A 38 -12.27 -23.12 0.59
C ALA A 38 -11.72 -24.10 -0.45
N GLY A 39 -10.49 -24.58 -0.23
CA GLY A 39 -9.79 -25.47 -1.16
C GLY A 39 -9.27 -24.81 -2.45
N GLN A 40 -9.43 -23.50 -2.61
CA GLN A 40 -8.85 -22.73 -3.72
C GLN A 40 -7.57 -22.05 -3.28
N SER A 41 -6.61 -21.95 -4.19
CA SER A 41 -5.38 -21.19 -4.00
C SER A 41 -5.28 -19.97 -4.93
N SER A 42 -6.37 -19.67 -5.66
CA SER A 42 -6.45 -18.50 -6.53
C SER A 42 -7.72 -17.68 -6.26
N ALA A 43 -7.62 -16.39 -6.53
CA ALA A 43 -8.72 -15.43 -6.44
C ALA A 43 -8.65 -14.44 -7.60
N VAL A 44 -9.83 -14.03 -8.08
CA VAL A 44 -9.95 -12.98 -9.11
C VAL A 44 -10.83 -11.86 -8.56
N VAL A 45 -10.27 -10.66 -8.49
CA VAL A 45 -10.99 -9.46 -8.03
C VAL A 45 -11.12 -8.47 -9.18
N LYS A 46 -12.33 -7.93 -9.37
CA LYS A 46 -12.60 -6.93 -10.39
C LYS A 46 -12.73 -5.55 -9.74
N GLY A 47 -12.17 -4.55 -10.40
CA GLY A 47 -12.22 -3.17 -9.94
C GLY A 47 -12.42 -2.17 -11.08
N ARG A 48 -12.67 -0.92 -10.69
CA ARG A 48 -12.65 0.22 -11.59
C ARG A 48 -11.95 1.37 -10.89
N ILE A 49 -10.88 1.88 -11.49
CA ILE A 49 -10.24 3.13 -11.10
C ILE A 49 -10.96 4.28 -11.82
N ALA A 50 -11.27 5.35 -11.09
CA ALA A 50 -12.06 6.49 -11.54
C ALA A 50 -11.21 7.61 -12.14
N ASP A 51 -9.99 7.81 -11.65
CA ASP A 51 -8.93 8.64 -12.24
C ASP A 51 -7.54 8.22 -11.71
N GLU A 52 -6.49 8.85 -12.22
CA GLU A 52 -5.08 8.50 -11.97
C GLU A 52 -4.63 8.65 -10.51
N GLN A 53 -5.40 9.36 -9.68
CA GLN A 53 -5.11 9.51 -8.26
C GLN A 53 -5.74 8.39 -7.41
N GLU A 54 -6.60 7.52 -7.99
CA GLU A 54 -7.12 6.35 -7.27
C GLU A 54 -6.04 5.29 -7.12
N THR A 55 -5.98 4.68 -5.96
CA THR A 55 -5.26 3.42 -5.79
C THR A 55 -6.14 2.43 -5.04
N HIS A 56 -6.28 1.21 -5.55
CA HIS A 56 -6.94 0.14 -4.80
C HIS A 56 -5.90 -0.74 -4.15
N GLU A 57 -5.93 -0.85 -2.83
CA GLU A 57 -5.10 -1.78 -2.10
C GLU A 57 -5.84 -3.09 -1.87
N TYR A 58 -5.16 -4.19 -2.18
CA TYR A 58 -5.61 -5.53 -1.85
C TYR A 58 -4.65 -6.21 -0.89
N LYS A 59 -5.16 -6.73 0.21
CA LYS A 59 -4.40 -7.45 1.23
C LYS A 59 -4.63 -8.95 1.08
N PHE A 60 -3.58 -9.75 1.12
CA PHE A 60 -3.69 -11.21 1.16
C PHE A 60 -2.66 -11.80 2.12
N LYS A 61 -3.03 -12.90 2.79
CA LYS A 61 -2.12 -13.60 3.68
C LYS A 61 -1.45 -14.74 2.94
N ALA A 62 -0.14 -14.86 3.12
CA ALA A 62 0.64 -15.94 2.57
C ALA A 62 1.79 -16.30 3.54
N ARG A 63 2.39 -17.46 3.31
CA ARG A 63 3.47 -18.02 4.11
C ARG A 63 4.79 -17.97 3.34
N GLU A 64 5.86 -17.96 4.10
CA GLU A 64 7.22 -18.13 3.59
C GLU A 64 7.32 -19.42 2.75
N GLY A 65 8.10 -19.36 1.68
CA GLY A 65 8.32 -20.46 0.74
C GLY A 65 7.17 -20.70 -0.25
N GLN A 66 6.02 -20.05 -0.08
CA GLN A 66 4.95 -20.16 -1.08
C GLN A 66 5.33 -19.38 -2.34
N ARG A 67 5.00 -19.95 -3.50
CA ARG A 67 5.16 -19.25 -4.78
C ARG A 67 3.88 -18.50 -5.12
N VAL A 68 3.98 -17.20 -5.31
CA VAL A 68 2.83 -16.34 -5.61
C VAL A 68 2.95 -15.78 -7.02
N GLU A 69 1.82 -15.74 -7.72
CA GLU A 69 1.65 -15.08 -9.00
C GLU A 69 0.59 -13.98 -8.87
N VAL A 70 0.94 -12.76 -9.26
CA VAL A 70 0.04 -11.61 -9.28
C VAL A 70 -0.01 -11.07 -10.70
N ARG A 71 -1.23 -10.88 -11.24
CA ARG A 71 -1.42 -10.32 -12.58
C ARG A 71 -2.59 -9.36 -12.61
N VAL A 72 -2.39 -8.18 -13.20
CA VAL A 72 -3.47 -7.25 -13.51
C VAL A 72 -3.73 -7.18 -15.01
N THR A 73 -4.99 -7.26 -15.40
CA THR A 73 -5.41 -7.09 -16.79
C THR A 73 -6.48 -6.01 -16.91
N SER A 74 -6.46 -5.31 -18.03
CA SER A 74 -7.41 -4.25 -18.39
C SER A 74 -7.51 -4.21 -19.90
N ARG A 75 -8.68 -3.84 -20.43
CA ARG A 75 -8.92 -3.78 -21.88
C ARG A 75 -8.43 -2.47 -22.50
N ASN A 76 -8.66 -1.34 -21.82
CA ASN A 76 -8.58 -0.01 -22.44
C ASN A 76 -7.69 0.97 -21.65
N THR A 77 -6.98 0.50 -20.63
CA THR A 77 -6.24 1.36 -19.71
C THR A 77 -5.00 0.63 -19.20
N ASP A 78 -3.89 1.33 -19.13
CA ASP A 78 -2.62 0.80 -18.63
C ASP A 78 -2.64 0.70 -17.11
N MET A 79 -3.22 -0.40 -16.63
CA MET A 79 -3.26 -0.74 -15.21
C MET A 79 -1.97 -1.44 -14.82
N SER A 80 -1.42 -1.03 -13.68
CA SER A 80 -0.22 -1.58 -13.07
C SER A 80 -0.45 -1.82 -11.59
N PHE A 81 0.51 -2.47 -10.93
CA PHE A 81 0.49 -2.61 -9.49
C PHE A 81 1.86 -2.46 -8.85
N ILE A 82 1.84 -2.25 -7.53
CA ILE A 82 2.97 -2.39 -6.62
C ILE A 82 2.65 -3.55 -5.68
N LEU A 83 3.60 -4.45 -5.46
CA LEU A 83 3.50 -5.51 -4.45
C LEU A 83 4.43 -5.16 -3.30
N THR A 84 3.94 -5.22 -2.06
CA THR A 84 4.76 -5.05 -0.86
C THR A 84 4.55 -6.20 0.12
N ASP A 85 5.55 -6.42 0.96
CA ASP A 85 5.43 -7.30 2.12
C ASP A 85 4.69 -6.63 3.29
N ALA A 86 4.70 -7.31 4.45
CA ALA A 86 4.06 -6.83 5.66
C ALA A 86 4.71 -5.57 6.26
N GLY A 87 6.01 -5.36 6.00
CA GLY A 87 6.80 -4.20 6.41
C GLY A 87 6.76 -3.03 5.42
N ASP A 88 5.88 -3.10 4.41
CA ASP A 88 5.77 -2.14 3.31
C ASP A 88 7.02 -2.08 2.41
N GLU A 89 7.88 -3.09 2.46
CA GLU A 89 9.00 -3.23 1.53
C GLU A 89 8.47 -3.73 0.18
N ARG A 90 8.89 -3.04 -0.89
CA ARG A 90 8.47 -3.38 -2.25
C ARG A 90 9.13 -4.66 -2.73
N ILE A 91 8.32 -5.54 -3.31
CA ILE A 91 8.76 -6.80 -3.91
C ILE A 91 8.81 -6.66 -5.43
N GLY A 92 9.90 -7.13 -6.04
CA GLY A 92 10.10 -7.13 -7.49
C GLY A 92 10.74 -5.83 -8.01
N ASP A 93 10.57 -5.57 -9.31
CA ASP A 93 11.13 -4.38 -9.97
C ASP A 93 10.63 -3.09 -9.29
N ALA A 94 11.47 -2.05 -9.19
CA ALA A 94 11.09 -0.72 -8.71
C ALA A 94 10.15 0.04 -9.68
N ALA A 95 10.03 -0.42 -10.92
CA ALA A 95 9.21 0.24 -11.94
C ALA A 95 7.71 0.28 -11.61
N LEU A 96 7.06 1.43 -11.79
CA LEU A 96 5.62 1.60 -11.54
C LEU A 96 4.71 0.90 -12.56
N LYS A 97 5.27 0.23 -13.57
CA LYS A 97 4.57 -0.38 -14.70
C LYS A 97 4.42 -1.91 -14.61
N THR A 98 4.54 -2.47 -13.41
CA THR A 98 4.42 -3.92 -13.19
C THR A 98 2.98 -4.37 -13.46
N ARG A 99 2.83 -5.32 -14.39
CA ARG A 99 1.52 -5.92 -14.73
C ARG A 99 1.40 -7.39 -14.37
N ASN A 100 2.54 -8.03 -14.16
CA ASN A 100 2.67 -9.40 -13.71
C ASN A 100 3.91 -9.51 -12.81
N TRP A 101 3.82 -10.39 -11.82
CA TRP A 101 4.94 -10.77 -10.97
C TRP A 101 4.73 -12.22 -10.55
N GLU A 102 5.81 -13.01 -10.53
CA GLU A 102 5.82 -14.34 -9.96
C GLU A 102 7.10 -14.52 -9.15
N GLY A 103 6.99 -15.08 -7.96
CA GLY A 103 8.15 -15.30 -7.10
C GLY A 103 7.82 -16.09 -5.85
N GLU A 104 8.88 -16.51 -5.17
CA GLU A 104 8.78 -17.16 -3.86
C GLU A 104 8.81 -16.11 -2.76
N LEU A 105 7.96 -16.28 -1.76
CA LEU A 105 7.87 -15.36 -0.63
C LEU A 105 8.92 -15.67 0.42
N THR A 106 9.62 -14.64 0.89
CA THR A 106 10.70 -14.75 1.88
C THR A 106 10.23 -14.61 3.34
N ALA A 107 8.93 -14.37 3.55
CA ALA A 107 8.38 -14.18 4.88
C ALA A 107 6.93 -14.68 4.97
N THR A 108 6.46 -14.95 6.18
CA THR A 108 5.04 -15.17 6.45
C THR A 108 4.40 -13.86 6.88
N GLY A 109 3.27 -13.49 6.28
CA GLY A 109 2.62 -12.22 6.63
C GLY A 109 1.45 -11.85 5.75
N GLU A 110 1.06 -10.58 5.90
CA GLU A 110 0.06 -9.93 5.05
C GLU A 110 0.78 -9.09 4.00
N TYR A 111 0.53 -9.41 2.73
CA TYR A 111 1.08 -8.74 1.57
C TYR A 111 0.05 -7.76 1.01
N ARG A 112 0.53 -6.67 0.39
CA ARG A 112 -0.32 -5.63 -0.17
C ARG A 112 -0.07 -5.48 -1.66
N ILE A 113 -1.15 -5.39 -2.43
CA ILE A 113 -1.13 -5.10 -3.86
C ILE A 113 -1.82 -3.77 -4.07
N LEU A 114 -1.07 -2.75 -4.45
CA LEU A 114 -1.58 -1.42 -4.79
C LEU A 114 -1.79 -1.35 -6.29
N VAL A 115 -3.03 -1.41 -6.74
CA VAL A 115 -3.39 -1.30 -8.17
C VAL A 115 -3.65 0.17 -8.50
N HIS A 116 -3.00 0.67 -9.55
CA HIS A 116 -3.13 2.04 -10.04
C HIS A 116 -3.17 2.08 -11.58
N ALA A 117 -3.71 3.16 -12.13
CA ALA A 117 -3.62 3.44 -13.56
C ALA A 117 -2.36 4.27 -13.84
N LEU A 118 -1.62 3.96 -14.90
CA LEU A 118 -0.54 4.83 -15.39
C LEU A 118 -1.07 6.07 -16.10
N SER A 119 -2.26 5.97 -16.68
CA SER A 119 -3.01 7.09 -17.24
C SER A 119 -4.51 6.80 -17.30
N GLY A 120 -5.32 7.84 -17.23
CA GLY A 120 -6.77 7.81 -17.37
C GLY A 120 -7.50 7.03 -16.28
N LYS A 121 -8.56 6.32 -16.69
CA LYS A 121 -9.47 5.58 -15.83
C LYS A 121 -9.91 4.31 -16.52
N GLY A 122 -10.22 3.26 -15.76
CA GLY A 122 -10.52 1.98 -16.38
C GLY A 122 -10.98 0.89 -15.44
N ARG A 123 -11.46 -0.21 -16.04
CA ARG A 123 -11.80 -1.44 -15.33
C ARG A 123 -10.64 -2.43 -15.44
N TYR A 124 -10.45 -3.21 -14.39
CA TYR A 124 -9.43 -4.25 -14.38
C TYR A 124 -9.92 -5.53 -13.71
N ALA A 125 -9.16 -6.61 -13.94
CA ALA A 125 -9.21 -7.84 -13.18
C ALA A 125 -7.81 -8.12 -12.59
N LEU A 126 -7.75 -8.31 -11.28
CA LEU A 126 -6.57 -8.71 -10.52
C LEU A 126 -6.67 -10.21 -10.23
N PHE A 127 -5.65 -10.95 -10.64
CA PHE A 127 -5.49 -12.37 -10.38
C PHE A 127 -4.40 -12.52 -9.32
N VAL A 128 -4.69 -13.30 -8.28
CA VAL A 128 -3.71 -13.68 -7.26
C VAL A 128 -3.78 -15.19 -7.11
N THR A 129 -2.64 -15.86 -7.27
CA THR A 129 -2.51 -17.31 -7.13
C THR A 129 -1.37 -17.62 -6.18
N ILE A 130 -1.59 -18.56 -5.28
CA ILE A 130 -0.60 -19.14 -4.38
C ILE A 130 -0.40 -20.61 -4.80
N LYS A 131 0.84 -21.04 -4.96
CA LYS A 131 1.25 -22.40 -5.32
C LYS A 131 2.02 -23.02 -4.15
#